data_AF-A0A7X1NI25-F1
#
_entry.id   AF-A0A7X1NI25-F1
#
_cell.length_a   1.000
_cell.length_b   1.000
_cell.length_c   1.000
_cell.angle_alpha   90.00
_cell.angle_beta   90.00
_cell.angle_gamma   90.00
#
_symmetry.space_group_name_H-M   'P 1'
#
loop_
_entity.id
_entity.type
_entity.pdbx_description
1 polymer ?
#
loop_
_entity_poly.entity_id
_entity_poly.type
_entity_poly.pdbx_seq_one_letter_code
_entity_poly.pdbx_strand_id
1 'polypeptide(L)'
;MDASTRAWIQGALIRAARQQLLVRYSDFHALFGDADSLRRRFELLEQVVHELADPAEADYGALMANAQGLPGPEFFRRYRVLRADEYETIVGGNAYARPRLTQRTAIAVKERHHVYLHASRHWSIRPDLRAWTLELPVSPDRRAGGP
;
A
#
# COMPACT_ATOMS: atom_id res chain seq x y z
N MET A 1 18.54 -2.68 4.53
CA MET A 1 17.09 -2.96 4.46
C MET A 1 16.91 -3.87 3.27
N ASP A 2 16.33 -5.04 3.48
CA ASP A 2 16.52 -6.17 2.57
C ASP A 2 15.80 -5.93 1.23
N ALA A 3 16.49 -6.15 0.11
CA ALA A 3 15.89 -6.10 -1.23
C ALA A 3 14.69 -7.06 -1.34
N SER A 4 14.70 -8.12 -0.53
CA SER A 4 13.62 -9.10 -0.39
C SER A 4 12.33 -8.48 0.16
N THR A 5 12.41 -7.63 1.20
CA THR A 5 11.24 -6.95 1.77
C THR A 5 10.60 -6.04 0.74
N ARG A 6 11.43 -5.28 0.02
CA ARG A 6 10.97 -4.39 -1.05
C ARG A 6 10.26 -5.15 -2.16
N ALA A 7 10.89 -6.21 -2.69
CA ALA A 7 10.33 -7.04 -3.74
C ALA A 7 8.99 -7.68 -3.31
N TRP A 8 8.88 -8.09 -2.04
CA TRP A 8 7.62 -8.59 -1.50
C TRP A 8 6.52 -7.52 -1.53
N ILE A 9 6.80 -6.30 -1.04
CA ILE A 9 5.81 -5.21 -1.01
C ILE A 9 5.34 -4.90 -2.43
N GLN A 10 6.28 -4.78 -3.37
CA GLN A 10 5.98 -4.51 -4.76
C GLN A 10 5.10 -5.61 -5.37
N GLY A 11 5.49 -6.88 -5.20
CA GLY A 11 4.74 -8.03 -5.70
C GLY A 11 3.34 -8.14 -5.09
N ALA A 12 3.21 -7.91 -3.79
CA ALA A 12 1.94 -7.91 -3.08
C ALA A 12 0.99 -6.82 -3.61
N LEU A 13 1.48 -5.59 -3.78
CA LEU A 13 0.70 -4.47 -4.31
C LEU A 13 0.30 -4.68 -5.77
N ILE A 14 1.20 -5.15 -6.64
CA ILE A 14 0.88 -5.47 -8.05
C ILE A 14 -0.18 -6.58 -8.11
N ARG A 15 0.00 -7.65 -7.34
CA ARG A 15 -0.96 -8.76 -7.29
C ARG A 15 -2.32 -8.27 -6.81
N ALA A 16 -2.35 -7.47 -5.74
CA ALA A 16 -3.58 -6.90 -5.20
C ALA A 16 -4.27 -6.00 -6.23
N ALA A 17 -3.53 -5.15 -6.95
CA ALA A 17 -4.07 -4.31 -8.00
C ALA A 17 -4.70 -5.13 -9.14
N ARG A 18 -4.01 -6.19 -9.58
CA ARG A 18 -4.49 -7.06 -10.67
C ARG A 18 -5.70 -7.90 -10.28
N GLN A 19 -5.77 -8.34 -9.04
CA GLN A 19 -6.85 -9.19 -8.52
C GLN A 19 -7.97 -8.38 -7.86
N GLN A 20 -7.88 -7.04 -7.86
CA GLN A 20 -8.79 -6.14 -7.16
C GLN A 20 -8.94 -6.48 -5.66
N LEU A 21 -7.82 -6.87 -5.03
CA LEU A 21 -7.73 -7.20 -3.61
C LEU A 21 -7.07 -6.07 -2.81
N LEU A 22 -7.01 -6.25 -1.49
CA LEU A 22 -6.34 -5.36 -0.55
C LEU A 22 -5.20 -6.11 0.15
N VAL A 23 -4.16 -5.36 0.52
CA VAL A 23 -3.04 -5.86 1.33
C VAL A 23 -3.26 -5.41 2.77
N ARG A 24 -3.22 -6.34 3.72
CA ARG A 24 -3.43 -5.98 5.13
C ARG A 24 -2.17 -5.34 5.70
N TYR A 25 -2.34 -4.32 6.54
CA TYR A 25 -1.22 -3.76 7.30
C TYR A 25 -0.54 -4.77 8.21
N SER A 26 -1.26 -5.79 8.69
CA SER A 26 -0.68 -6.90 9.46
C SER A 26 0.40 -7.63 8.68
N ASP A 27 0.13 -7.95 7.42
CA ASP A 27 1.02 -8.75 6.56
C ASP A 27 2.26 -7.92 6.21
N PHE A 28 2.07 -6.63 5.97
CA PHE A 28 3.16 -5.67 5.79
C PHE A 28 4.02 -5.51 7.05
N HIS A 29 3.41 -5.37 8.23
CA HIS A 29 4.16 -5.22 9.48
C HIS A 29 4.93 -6.48 9.87
N ALA A 30 4.44 -7.66 9.49
CA ALA A 30 5.10 -8.94 9.72
C ALA A 30 6.44 -9.09 8.96
N LEU A 31 6.69 -8.28 7.94
CA LEU A 31 7.97 -8.27 7.21
C LEU A 31 9.12 -7.64 7.98
N PHE A 32 8.82 -6.91 9.06
CA PHE A 32 9.78 -6.10 9.78
C PHE A 32 9.98 -6.66 11.19
N GLY A 33 11.22 -6.68 11.65
CA GLY A 33 11.53 -7.04 13.03
C GLY A 33 11.17 -5.93 14.01
N ASP A 34 11.22 -6.24 15.31
CA ASP A 34 10.92 -5.28 16.39
C ASP A 34 11.86 -4.07 16.41
N ALA A 35 13.07 -4.20 15.84
CA ALA A 35 14.06 -3.14 15.74
C ALA A 35 13.74 -2.09 14.65
N ASP A 36 12.84 -2.38 13.71
CA ASP A 36 12.49 -1.43 12.65
C ASP A 36 11.40 -0.47 13.12
N SER A 37 11.76 0.82 13.20
CA SER A 37 10.83 1.87 13.58
C SER A 37 9.66 1.98 12.61
N LEU A 38 8.47 2.33 13.12
CA LEU A 38 7.27 2.54 12.31
C LEU A 38 7.52 3.52 11.16
N ARG A 39 8.29 4.59 11.42
CA ARG A 39 8.70 5.58 10.43
C ARG A 39 9.43 4.93 9.25
N ARG A 40 10.44 4.11 9.52
CA ARG A 40 11.22 3.42 8.48
C ARG A 40 10.37 2.49 7.62
N ARG A 41 9.41 1.79 8.25
CA ARG A 41 8.47 0.91 7.53
C ARG A 41 7.68 1.73 6.52
N PHE A 42 7.08 2.84 6.95
CA PHE A 42 6.28 3.70 6.07
C PHE A 42 7.11 4.43 5.00
N GLU A 43 8.35 4.82 5.30
CA GLU A 43 9.28 5.37 4.30
C GLU A 43 9.58 4.34 3.19
N LEU A 44 9.76 3.06 3.53
CA LEU A 44 9.92 2.00 2.53
C LEU A 44 8.65 1.81 1.69
N LEU A 45 7.48 1.77 2.34
CA LEU A 45 6.21 1.65 1.62
C LEU A 45 6.02 2.81 0.65
N GLU A 46 6.34 4.03 1.07
CA GLU A 46 6.25 5.22 0.24
C GLU A 46 7.18 5.11 -0.98
N GLN A 47 8.44 4.73 -0.81
CA GLN A 47 9.37 4.52 -1.92
C GLN A 47 8.84 3.50 -2.93
N VAL A 48 8.34 2.36 -2.45
CA VAL A 48 7.81 1.31 -3.34
C VAL A 48 6.58 1.79 -4.10
N VAL A 49 5.68 2.54 -3.46
CA VAL A 49 4.50 3.08 -4.12
C VAL A 49 4.88 4.07 -5.23
N HIS A 50 5.86 4.94 -5.00
CA HIS A 50 6.36 5.88 -6.01
C HIS A 50 7.10 5.19 -7.17
N GLU A 51 7.71 4.02 -6.92
CA GLU A 51 8.36 3.22 -7.95
C GLU A 51 7.35 2.46 -8.83
N LEU A 52 6.15 2.19 -8.31
CA LEU A 52 5.11 1.46 -9.03
C LEU A 52 4.34 2.32 -10.04
N ALA A 53 4.15 3.60 -9.73
CA ALA A 53 3.48 4.58 -10.57
C ALA A 53 3.77 5.99 -10.07
N ASP A 54 3.59 6.98 -10.96
CA ASP A 54 3.46 8.36 -10.52
C ASP A 54 2.24 8.47 -9.58
N PRO A 55 2.40 8.95 -8.34
CA PRO A 55 1.29 9.14 -7.40
C PRO A 55 0.15 10.04 -7.91
N ALA A 56 0.42 10.91 -8.89
CA ALA A 56 -0.61 11.70 -9.55
C ALA A 56 -1.49 10.84 -10.50
N GLU A 57 -0.93 9.76 -11.06
CA GLU A 57 -1.66 8.80 -11.89
C GLU A 57 -2.37 7.74 -11.05
N ALA A 58 -1.64 7.08 -10.14
CA ALA A 58 -2.17 6.02 -9.28
C ALA A 58 -1.33 5.80 -8.00
N ASP A 59 -1.92 6.01 -6.82
CA ASP A 59 -1.29 5.72 -5.53
C ASP A 59 -1.62 4.30 -5.05
N TYR A 60 -0.71 3.35 -5.27
CA TYR A 60 -0.82 1.96 -4.81
C TYR A 60 -0.94 1.81 -3.29
N GLY A 61 -0.60 2.85 -2.51
CA GLY A 61 -0.86 2.90 -1.08
C GLY A 61 -2.35 2.81 -0.72
N ALA A 62 -3.25 3.10 -1.66
CA ALA A 62 -4.69 2.91 -1.49
C ALA A 62 -5.11 1.43 -1.28
N LEU A 63 -4.28 0.48 -1.73
CA LEU A 63 -4.51 -0.96 -1.57
C LEU A 63 -4.17 -1.47 -0.17
N MET A 64 -3.37 -0.71 0.58
CA MET A 64 -3.11 -1.03 1.97
C MET A 64 -4.39 -0.82 2.80
N ALA A 65 -4.68 -1.75 3.69
CA ALA A 65 -5.91 -1.72 4.48
C ALA A 65 -5.68 -2.14 5.92
N ASN A 66 -6.26 -1.39 6.85
CA ASN A 66 -6.42 -1.79 8.24
C ASN A 66 -7.62 -2.75 8.39
N ALA A 67 -7.94 -3.17 9.62
CA ALA A 67 -9.09 -4.04 9.89
C ALA A 67 -10.45 -3.45 9.46
N GLN A 68 -10.54 -2.13 9.26
CA GLN A 68 -11.73 -1.43 8.77
C GLN A 68 -11.72 -1.24 7.25
N GLY A 69 -10.77 -1.83 6.53
CA GLY A 69 -10.66 -1.70 5.08
C GLY A 69 -10.12 -0.35 4.60
N LEU A 70 -9.58 0.49 5.51
CA LEU A 70 -9.08 1.82 5.17
C LEU A 70 -7.57 1.85 5.02
N PRO A 71 -7.05 2.66 4.08
CA PRO A 71 -5.63 2.95 4.00
C PRO A 71 -5.14 3.77 5.20
N GLY A 72 -3.82 3.80 5.35
CA GLY A 72 -3.14 4.50 6.44
C GLY A 72 -3.17 6.02 6.28
N PRO A 73 -2.74 6.76 7.32
CA PRO A 73 -2.72 8.22 7.29
C PRO A 73 -1.80 8.78 6.19
N GLU A 74 -0.70 8.10 5.87
CA GLU A 74 0.24 8.51 4.82
C GLU A 74 -0.44 8.67 3.46
N PHE A 75 -1.30 7.71 3.11
CA PHE A 75 -2.08 7.75 1.87
C PHE A 75 -2.98 8.99 1.82
N PHE A 76 -3.74 9.26 2.89
CA PHE A 76 -4.63 10.42 2.91
C PHE A 76 -3.87 11.75 2.85
N ARG A 77 -2.65 11.81 3.42
CA ARG A 77 -1.78 12.98 3.29
C ARG A 77 -1.35 13.21 1.86
N ARG A 78 -0.89 12.18 1.15
CA ARG A 78 -0.51 12.28 -0.26
C ARG A 78 -1.69 12.61 -1.16
N TYR A 79 -2.81 11.91 -0.99
CA TYR A 79 -4.03 12.16 -1.77
C TYR A 79 -4.49 13.62 -1.62
N ARG A 80 -4.45 14.18 -0.41
CA ARG A 80 -4.81 15.59 -0.17
C ARG A 80 -3.93 16.57 -0.95
N VAL A 81 -2.63 16.27 -1.08
CA VAL A 81 -1.67 17.15 -1.78
C VAL A 81 -1.78 16.99 -3.29
N LEU A 82 -1.85 15.76 -3.78
CA LEU A 82 -1.79 15.44 -5.20
C LEU A 82 -3.13 15.58 -5.91
N ARG A 83 -4.24 15.41 -5.18
CA ARG A 83 -5.62 15.46 -5.70
C ARG A 83 -6.46 16.42 -4.86
N ALA A 84 -5.94 17.63 -4.65
CA ALA A 84 -6.57 18.65 -3.80
C ALA A 84 -8.03 18.94 -4.20
N ASP A 85 -8.28 19.16 -5.49
CA ASP A 85 -9.64 19.44 -6.01
C ASP A 85 -10.62 18.28 -5.75
N GLU A 86 -10.16 17.05 -5.94
CA GLU A 86 -10.97 15.86 -5.68
C GLU A 86 -11.22 15.66 -4.18
N TYR A 87 -10.19 15.93 -3.37
CA TYR A 87 -10.29 15.87 -1.92
C TYR A 87 -11.30 16.91 -1.40
N GLU A 88 -11.26 18.14 -1.88
CA GLU A 88 -12.21 19.19 -1.51
C GLU A 88 -13.64 18.85 -1.92
N THR A 89 -13.82 18.26 -3.10
CA THR A 89 -15.12 17.78 -3.58
C THR A 89 -15.73 16.73 -2.65
N ILE A 90 -14.92 15.79 -2.16
CA ILE A 90 -15.38 14.71 -1.27
C ILE A 90 -15.57 15.21 0.18
N VAL A 91 -14.69 16.11 0.64
CA VAL A 91 -14.67 16.57 2.04
C VAL A 91 -15.64 17.73 2.29
N GLY A 92 -15.99 18.51 1.25
CA GLY A 92 -17.00 19.57 1.32
C GLY A 92 -16.43 20.95 1.65
N GLY A 93 -15.40 21.39 0.91
CA GLY A 93 -14.95 22.80 0.91
C GLY A 93 -14.11 23.26 2.11
N ASN A 94 -13.78 22.38 3.05
CA ASN A 94 -12.76 22.65 4.06
C ASN A 94 -11.61 21.64 3.92
N ALA A 95 -10.58 22.01 3.16
CA ALA A 95 -9.37 21.21 2.92
C ALA A 95 -8.62 20.78 4.22
N TYR A 96 -8.90 21.44 5.35
CA TYR A 96 -8.29 21.16 6.64
C TYR A 96 -9.17 20.30 7.56
N ALA A 97 -10.42 20.03 7.19
CA ALA A 97 -11.28 19.17 7.98
C ALA A 97 -10.79 17.71 7.91
N ARG A 98 -10.82 17.02 9.07
CA ARG A 98 -10.57 15.58 9.10
C ARG A 98 -11.76 14.86 8.42
N PRO A 99 -11.50 14.06 7.37
CA PRO A 99 -12.57 13.40 6.64
C PRO A 99 -13.26 12.36 7.53
N ARG A 100 -14.58 12.32 7.46
CA ARG A 100 -15.42 11.31 8.11
C ARG A 100 -15.11 9.93 7.52
N LEU A 101 -15.52 8.87 8.23
CA LEU A 101 -15.33 7.49 7.77
C LEU A 101 -15.86 7.25 6.34
N THR A 102 -17.04 7.78 6.04
CA THR A 102 -17.66 7.70 4.71
C THR A 102 -16.81 8.39 3.63
N GLN A 103 -16.27 9.57 3.93
CA GLN A 103 -15.39 10.33 3.03
C GLN A 103 -14.06 9.61 2.80
N ARG A 104 -13.45 9.08 3.87
CA ARG A 104 -12.22 8.26 3.78
C ARG A 104 -12.43 7.02 2.93
N THR A 105 -13.58 6.39 3.07
CA THR A 105 -13.97 5.22 2.25
C THR A 105 -14.14 5.61 0.79
N ALA A 106 -14.83 6.73 0.51
CA ALA A 106 -15.00 7.23 -0.85
C ALA A 106 -13.66 7.56 -1.53
N ILE A 107 -12.76 8.25 -0.83
CA ILE A 107 -11.39 8.54 -1.30
C ILE A 107 -10.64 7.23 -1.61
N ALA A 108 -10.68 6.27 -0.69
CA ALA A 108 -9.98 5.00 -0.88
C ALA A 108 -10.55 4.20 -2.06
N VAL A 109 -11.87 4.10 -2.19
CA VAL A 109 -12.54 3.41 -3.31
C VAL A 109 -12.18 4.05 -4.64
N LYS A 110 -12.19 5.38 -4.70
CA LYS A 110 -11.85 6.12 -5.93
C LYS A 110 -10.41 5.86 -6.35
N GLU A 111 -9.45 5.97 -5.43
CA GLU A 111 -8.06 5.75 -5.79
C GLU A 111 -7.75 4.29 -6.12
N ARG A 112 -8.41 3.33 -5.44
CA ARG A 112 -8.32 1.92 -5.81
C ARG A 112 -8.74 1.68 -7.25
N HIS A 113 -9.79 2.35 -7.70
CA HIS A 113 -10.21 2.27 -9.09
C HIS A 113 -9.13 2.78 -10.06
N HIS A 114 -8.46 3.90 -9.74
CA HIS A 114 -7.32 4.38 -10.52
C HIS A 114 -6.18 3.36 -10.55
N VAL A 115 -5.84 2.76 -9.40
CA VAL A 115 -4.81 1.72 -9.30
C VAL A 115 -5.17 0.48 -10.12
N TYR A 116 -6.43 0.03 -10.10
CA TYR A 116 -6.88 -1.11 -10.89
C TYR A 116 -6.81 -0.84 -12.40
N LEU A 117 -7.22 0.35 -12.83
CA LEU A 117 -7.09 0.78 -14.23
C LEU A 117 -5.62 0.93 -14.65
N HIS A 118 -4.77 1.48 -13.78
CA HIS A 118 -3.34 1.59 -14.05
C HIS A 118 -2.73 0.20 -14.19
N ALA A 119 -3.05 -0.73 -13.29
CA ALA A 119 -2.51 -2.08 -13.30
C ALA A 119 -2.99 -2.90 -14.51
N SER A 120 -4.22 -2.71 -14.99
CA SER A 120 -4.69 -3.40 -16.19
C SER A 120 -3.95 -2.94 -17.45
N ARG A 121 -3.49 -1.69 -17.49
CA ARG A 121 -2.70 -1.11 -18.60
C ARG A 121 -1.22 -1.50 -18.54
N HIS A 122 -0.61 -1.48 -17.36
CA HIS A 122 0.84 -1.64 -17.19
C HIS A 122 1.28 -3.05 -16.79
N TRP A 123 0.41 -3.80 -16.13
CA TRP A 123 0.70 -5.14 -15.62
C TRP A 123 -0.22 -6.18 -16.27
N SER A 124 -0.32 -6.12 -17.60
CA SER A 124 -1.04 -7.09 -18.44
C SER A 124 -0.84 -8.50 -17.90
N ILE A 125 -1.91 -9.29 -17.87
CA ILE A 125 -1.90 -10.65 -17.33
C ILE A 125 -0.89 -11.48 -18.12
N ARG A 126 0.36 -11.52 -17.67
CA ARG A 126 1.29 -12.54 -18.12
C ARG A 126 0.93 -13.83 -17.38
N PRO A 127 0.68 -14.95 -18.09
CA PRO A 127 0.29 -16.22 -17.49
C PRO A 127 1.44 -16.94 -16.75
N ASP A 128 2.63 -16.36 -16.64
CA ASP A 128 3.81 -16.98 -16.02
C ASP A 128 3.95 -16.77 -14.49
N LEU A 129 2.92 -16.29 -13.81
CA LEU A 129 2.89 -16.08 -12.35
C LEU A 129 2.89 -17.38 -11.50
N ARG A 130 3.40 -18.51 -12.02
CA ARG A 130 3.80 -19.65 -11.17
C ARG A 130 5.13 -19.39 -10.45
N ALA A 131 5.91 -18.40 -10.85
CA ALA A 131 7.25 -18.15 -10.31
C ALA A 131 7.29 -17.32 -9.00
N TRP A 132 6.18 -16.70 -8.58
CA TRP A 132 6.16 -15.81 -7.41
C TRP A 132 5.27 -16.38 -6.31
N THR A 133 5.59 -17.57 -5.84
CA THR A 133 5.13 -18.02 -4.53
C THR A 133 5.81 -17.10 -3.52
N LEU A 134 5.10 -16.05 -3.08
CA LEU A 134 5.50 -15.18 -1.99
C LEU A 134 5.46 -16.00 -0.69
N GLU A 135 6.43 -16.90 -0.54
CA GLU A 135 6.83 -17.39 0.77
C GLU A 135 7.21 -16.13 1.56
N LEU A 136 6.45 -15.84 2.62
CA LEU A 136 6.85 -14.81 3.58
C LEU A 136 8.29 -15.14 4.00
N PRO A 137 9.22 -14.17 4.07
CA PRO A 137 10.51 -14.44 4.67
C PRO A 137 10.25 -14.88 6.11
N VAL A 138 10.36 -16.19 6.37
CA VAL A 138 10.43 -16.73 7.72
C VAL A 138 11.63 -16.05 8.36
N SER A 139 11.35 -15.13 9.29
CA SER A 139 12.38 -14.60 10.18
C SER A 139 13.05 -15.82 10.83
N PRO A 140 14.37 -16.00 10.71
CA PRO A 140 15.02 -17.09 11.39
C PRO A 140 14.82 -16.89 12.89
N ASP A 141 14.12 -17.85 13.49
CA ASP A 141 13.94 -18.01 14.93
C ASP A 141 15.31 -17.86 15.61
N ARG A 142 15.53 -16.75 16.32
CA ARG A 142 16.66 -16.64 17.24
C ARG A 142 16.33 -17.45 18.50
N ARG A 143 16.42 -18.77 18.39
CA ARG A 143 16.80 -19.62 19.51
C ARG A 143 18.15 -20.25 19.20
N ALA A 144 19.21 -19.59 19.65
CA ALA A 144 20.47 -20.24 19.91
C ALA A 144 21.28 -19.44 20.94
N GLY A 145 21.65 -20.13 22.02
CA GLY A 145 22.57 -19.66 23.06
C GLY A 145 21.83 -19.35 24.36
N GLY A 146 21.79 -20.23 25.35
CA GLY A 146 22.66 -21.35 25.68
C GLY A 146 22.56 -21.58 27.20
N PRO A 147 23.12 -22.70 27.71
CA PRO A 147 22.75 -23.36 28.97
C PRO A 147 23.00 -22.56 30.26
#